data_AF-M3BE86-F1
#
_entry.id   AF-M3BE86-F1
#
_cell.length_a   1.000
_cell.length_b   1.000
_cell.length_c   1.000
_cell.angle_alpha   90.00
_cell.angle_beta   90.00
_cell.angle_gamma   90.00
#
_symmetry.space_group_name_H-M   'P 1'
#
loop_
_entity.id
_entity.type
_entity.pdbx_description
1 polymer ?
#
loop_
_entity_poly.entity_id
_entity_poly.type
_entity_poly.pdbx_seq_one_letter_code
_entity_poly.pdbx_strand_id
1 'polypeptide(L)'
;MNDASADGERSGGGLTDRGLSDGGPVDGGRVKVGLIWAQARDGVIGAGNAIPWHLPEDLAHFKAVTLGHPVVMGRRTWDSLPPRFRPLPGRRNIVVTRDPHWAADGAERAGSVAEALRRAAAEPRDA
;
A
#
# COMPACT_ATOMS: atom_id res chain seq x y z
N MET A 1 17.50 60.85 49.25
CA MET A 1 16.87 61.82 48.32
C MET A 1 17.42 61.54 46.93
N ASN A 2 16.84 60.73 46.03
CA ASN A 2 15.66 59.85 45.92
C ASN A 2 16.21 58.63 45.13
N ASP A 3 16.07 57.36 45.49
CA ASP A 3 14.89 56.49 45.63
C ASP A 3 13.75 56.70 44.63
N ALA A 4 13.68 55.82 43.63
CA ALA A 4 12.45 55.34 43.00
C ALA A 4 12.78 54.12 42.10
N SER A 5 12.52 52.93 42.64
CA SER A 5 12.30 51.69 41.89
C SER A 5 10.99 51.74 41.08
N ALA A 6 10.93 50.83 40.09
CA ALA A 6 9.77 50.06 39.61
C ALA A 6 9.41 50.25 38.13
N ASP A 7 9.85 49.27 37.35
CA ASP A 7 9.02 48.31 36.60
C ASP A 7 7.81 48.82 35.81
N GLY A 8 7.86 48.56 34.51
CA GLY A 8 6.76 48.76 33.58
C GLY A 8 7.03 48.13 32.22
N GLU A 9 7.34 46.83 32.18
CA GLU A 9 7.25 46.03 30.96
C GLU A 9 5.82 46.07 30.40
N ARG A 10 5.63 46.65 29.22
CA ARG A 10 4.51 46.34 28.32
C ARG A 10 4.93 46.44 26.85
N SER A 11 5.09 45.26 26.27
CA SER A 11 4.41 44.80 25.05
C SER A 11 4.33 45.76 23.86
N GLY A 12 5.28 45.61 22.94
CA GLY A 12 5.12 45.95 21.52
C GLY A 12 5.53 44.74 20.68
N GLY A 13 4.62 43.78 20.53
CA GLY A 13 4.83 42.55 19.75
C GLY A 13 5.07 42.89 18.28
N GLY A 14 6.34 42.82 17.87
CA GLY A 14 6.71 42.82 16.46
C GLY A 14 6.07 41.63 15.77
N LEU A 15 5.24 41.93 14.78
CA LEU A 15 4.70 41.00 13.81
C LEU A 15 5.87 40.37 13.05
N THR A 16 6.41 39.27 13.58
CA THR A 16 7.31 38.41 12.80
C THR A 16 6.45 37.51 11.93
N ASP A 17 6.64 37.71 10.63
CA ASP A 17 6.17 36.90 9.51
C ASP A 17 6.30 35.40 9.83
N ARG A 18 5.17 34.80 10.23
CA ARG A 18 5.07 33.37 10.54
C ARG A 18 4.76 32.64 9.24
N GLY A 19 5.82 32.20 8.58
CA GLY A 19 5.89 30.88 7.96
C GLY A 19 4.92 30.62 6.81
N LEU A 20 5.12 31.30 5.69
CA LEU A 20 4.97 30.66 4.39
C LEU A 20 6.24 29.85 4.13
N SER A 21 6.36 28.71 4.81
CA SER A 21 7.30 27.67 4.39
C SER A 21 6.76 27.17 3.06
N ASP A 22 7.43 27.56 1.98
CA ASP A 22 7.29 26.99 0.66
C ASP A 22 7.13 25.48 0.79
N GLY A 23 5.96 24.99 0.37
CA GLY A 23 5.77 23.59 0.05
C GLY A 23 6.71 23.28 -1.10
N GLY A 24 7.97 22.94 -0.78
CA GLY A 24 8.90 22.33 -1.71
C GLY A 24 8.20 21.18 -2.43
N PRO A 25 8.57 20.88 -3.68
CA PRO A 25 7.86 19.91 -4.48
C PRO A 25 7.86 18.60 -3.70
N VAL A 26 6.69 18.22 -3.17
CA VAL A 26 6.46 16.84 -2.82
C VAL A 26 6.60 16.12 -4.14
N ASP A 27 7.74 15.47 -4.36
CA ASP A 27 7.84 14.48 -5.41
C ASP A 27 6.96 13.33 -4.94
N GLY A 28 5.65 13.54 -5.10
CA GLY A 28 4.59 12.62 -4.77
C GLY A 28 4.73 11.47 -5.74
N GLY A 29 5.69 10.60 -5.44
CA GLY A 29 6.11 9.50 -6.29
C GLY A 29 4.88 8.78 -6.77
N ARG A 30 4.55 8.97 -8.06
CA ARG A 30 3.38 8.34 -8.65
C ARG A 30 3.61 6.83 -8.62
N VAL A 31 2.90 6.14 -7.73
CA VAL A 31 2.92 4.68 -7.66
C VAL A 31 2.38 4.14 -8.98
N LYS A 32 3.23 3.42 -9.73
CA LYS A 32 2.80 2.70 -10.94
C LYS A 32 2.13 1.40 -10.52
N VAL A 33 0.87 1.22 -10.93
CA VAL A 33 0.09 0.02 -10.63
C VAL A 33 -0.08 -0.79 -11.91
N GLY A 34 0.37 -2.05 -11.87
CA GLY A 34 0.07 -3.05 -12.89
C GLY A 34 -1.14 -3.88 -12.49
N LEU A 35 -2.03 -4.15 -13.44
CA LEU A 35 -3.15 -5.07 -13.27
C LEU A 35 -2.88 -6.31 -14.13
N ILE A 36 -3.02 -7.49 -13.54
CA ILE A 36 -2.86 -8.79 -14.21
C ILE A 36 -4.05 -9.67 -13.87
N TRP A 37 -4.68 -10.26 -14.88
CA TRP A 37 -5.81 -11.17 -14.72
C TRP A 37 -5.89 -12.13 -15.90
N ALA A 38 -6.54 -13.27 -15.69
CA ALA A 38 -6.97 -14.18 -16.75
C ALA A 38 -8.49 -14.06 -16.90
N GLN A 39 -8.98 -14.07 -18.15
CA GLN A 39 -10.41 -14.03 -18.45
C GLN A 39 -10.75 -15.01 -19.56
N ALA A 40 -11.94 -15.61 -19.49
CA ALA A 40 -12.54 -16.32 -20.61
C ALA A 40 -12.96 -15.34 -21.72
N ARG A 41 -13.26 -15.88 -22.90
CA ARG A 41 -13.65 -15.07 -24.07
C ARG A 41 -14.93 -14.28 -23.87
N ASP A 42 -15.81 -14.77 -22.99
CA ASP A 42 -17.05 -14.14 -22.57
C ASP A 42 -16.88 -13.17 -21.38
N GLY A 43 -15.64 -12.95 -20.91
CA GLY A 43 -15.31 -12.01 -19.85
C GLY A 43 -15.36 -12.60 -18.43
N VAL A 44 -15.61 -13.90 -18.27
CA VAL A 44 -15.59 -14.54 -16.94
C VAL A 44 -14.16 -14.62 -16.40
N ILE A 45 -13.94 -14.09 -15.19
CA ILE A 45 -12.63 -14.11 -14.49
C ILE A 45 -12.53 -15.18 -13.38
N GLY A 46 -13.65 -15.80 -13.02
CA GLY A 46 -13.72 -16.80 -11.96
C GLY A 46 -15.14 -17.35 -11.78
N ALA A 47 -15.24 -18.59 -11.30
CA ALA A 47 -16.50 -19.26 -10.99
C ALA A 47 -16.38 -20.02 -9.66
N GLY A 48 -17.32 -19.83 -8.74
CA GLY A 48 -17.33 -20.57 -7.46
C GLY A 48 -16.11 -20.31 -6.55
N ASN A 49 -15.54 -19.09 -6.56
CA ASN A 49 -14.28 -18.74 -5.88
C ASN A 49 -13.04 -19.52 -6.40
N ALA A 50 -13.12 -20.09 -7.58
CA ALA A 50 -11.99 -20.73 -8.25
C ALA A 50 -11.81 -20.15 -9.65
N ILE A 51 -10.63 -20.39 -10.22
CA ILE A 51 -10.38 -20.21 -11.64
C ILE A 51 -10.92 -21.47 -12.33
N PRO A 52 -11.89 -21.37 -13.25
CA PRO A 52 -12.55 -22.54 -13.83
C PRO A 52 -11.68 -23.29 -14.86
N TRP A 53 -10.44 -22.85 -15.08
CA TRP A 53 -9.44 -23.52 -15.90
C TRP A 53 -8.17 -23.81 -15.09
N HIS A 54 -7.53 -24.93 -15.39
CA HIS A 54 -6.20 -25.26 -14.86
C HIS A 54 -5.18 -25.16 -16.00
N LEU A 55 -4.53 -24.00 -16.10
CA LEU A 55 -3.50 -23.74 -17.10
C LEU A 55 -2.17 -23.43 -16.39
N PRO A 56 -1.25 -24.41 -16.27
CA PRO A 56 0.04 -24.22 -15.61
C PRO A 56 0.86 -23.04 -16.16
N GLU A 57 0.72 -22.78 -17.46
CA GLU A 57 1.37 -21.68 -18.18
C GLU A 57 0.89 -20.31 -17.69
N ASP A 58 -0.38 -20.18 -17.29
CA ASP A 58 -0.95 -18.94 -16.75
C ASP A 58 -0.29 -18.58 -15.41
N LEU A 59 -0.12 -19.57 -14.52
CA LEU A 59 0.58 -19.38 -13.24
C LEU A 59 2.08 -19.09 -13.45
N ALA A 60 2.71 -19.72 -14.43
CA ALA A 60 4.09 -19.45 -14.78
C ALA A 60 4.26 -18.02 -15.32
N HIS A 61 3.35 -17.57 -16.19
CA HIS A 61 3.31 -16.21 -16.70
C HIS A 61 3.06 -15.21 -15.56
N PHE A 62 2.07 -15.46 -14.72
CA PHE A 62 1.77 -14.63 -13.55
C PHE A 62 2.99 -14.52 -12.64
N LYS A 63 3.71 -15.62 -12.37
CA LYS A 63 4.96 -15.59 -11.61
C LYS A 63 6.01 -14.72 -12.29
N ALA A 64 6.26 -14.92 -13.59
CA ALA A 64 7.26 -14.16 -14.32
C ALA A 64 6.99 -12.64 -14.31
N VAL A 65 5.72 -12.24 -14.44
CA VAL A 65 5.31 -10.83 -14.45
C VAL A 65 5.35 -10.19 -13.06
N THR A 66 5.03 -10.95 -12.01
CA THR A 66 4.89 -10.41 -10.64
C THR A 66 6.12 -10.58 -9.76
N LEU A 67 7.12 -11.34 -10.19
CA LEU A 67 8.31 -11.61 -9.38
C LEU A 67 9.06 -10.31 -9.04
N GLY A 68 9.50 -10.17 -7.79
CA GLY A 68 10.20 -8.96 -7.32
C GLY A 68 9.28 -7.75 -7.07
N HIS A 69 7.96 -7.89 -7.27
CA HIS A 69 6.99 -6.84 -7.00
C HIS A 69 5.99 -7.24 -5.90
N PRO A 70 5.51 -6.28 -5.07
CA PRO A 70 4.39 -6.53 -4.18
C PRO A 70 3.14 -6.94 -4.96
N VAL A 71 2.46 -8.00 -4.51
CA VAL A 71 1.20 -8.46 -5.09
C VAL A 71 0.07 -8.12 -4.14
N VAL A 72 -0.86 -7.28 -4.62
CA VAL A 72 -2.09 -6.94 -3.91
C VAL A 72 -3.23 -7.78 -4.45
N MET A 73 -3.98 -8.44 -3.57
CA MET A 73 -5.15 -9.25 -3.94
C MET A 73 -6.25 -9.18 -2.90
N GLY A 74 -7.46 -9.61 -3.24
CA GLY A 74 -8.56 -9.74 -2.27
C GLY A 74 -8.48 -11.02 -1.44
N ARG A 75 -9.16 -11.04 -0.28
CA ARG A 75 -9.23 -12.23 0.60
C ARG A 75 -9.67 -13.51 -0.10
N ARG A 76 -10.70 -13.44 -0.94
CA ARG A 76 -11.21 -14.64 -1.66
C ARG A 76 -10.19 -15.19 -2.66
N THR A 77 -9.43 -14.32 -3.33
CA THR A 77 -8.34 -14.73 -4.22
C THR A 77 -7.26 -15.45 -3.43
N TRP A 78 -6.85 -14.90 -2.29
CA TRP A 78 -5.88 -15.54 -1.39
C TRP A 78 -6.34 -16.93 -0.92
N ASP A 79 -7.63 -17.08 -0.59
CA ASP A 79 -8.18 -18.36 -0.14
C ASP A 79 -8.30 -19.39 -1.27
N SER A 80 -8.47 -18.92 -2.51
CA SER A 80 -8.52 -19.78 -3.70
C SER A 80 -7.16 -20.30 -4.16
N LEU A 81 -6.05 -19.70 -3.69
CA LEU A 81 -4.70 -20.14 -4.06
C LEU A 81 -4.45 -21.55 -3.50
N PRO A 82 -3.94 -22.49 -4.32
CA PRO A 82 -3.54 -23.80 -3.82
C PRO A 82 -2.51 -23.67 -2.68
N PRO A 83 -2.61 -24.44 -1.58
CA PRO A 83 -1.72 -24.31 -0.43
C PRO A 83 -0.23 -24.37 -0.77
N ARG A 84 0.16 -25.18 -1.77
CA ARG A 84 1.55 -25.29 -2.26
C ARG A 84 2.13 -24.01 -2.86
N PHE A 85 1.30 -23.04 -3.23
CA PHE A 85 1.70 -21.78 -3.86
C PHE A 85 1.43 -20.56 -2.97
N ARG A 86 0.97 -20.79 -1.74
CA ARG A 86 0.59 -19.75 -0.78
C ARG A 86 1.51 -19.83 0.45
N PRO A 87 2.24 -18.76 0.81
CA PRO A 87 2.36 -17.47 0.12
C PRO A 87 3.05 -17.58 -1.23
N LEU A 88 2.86 -16.59 -2.10
CA LEU A 88 3.57 -16.50 -3.37
C LEU A 88 5.05 -16.19 -3.09
N PRO A 89 6.00 -17.12 -3.33
CA PRO A 89 7.39 -16.94 -2.92
C PRO A 89 8.07 -15.83 -3.71
N GLY A 90 9.04 -15.16 -3.07
CA GLY A 90 9.82 -14.06 -3.65
C GLY A 90 9.02 -12.77 -3.87
N ARG A 91 7.83 -12.66 -3.24
CA ARG A 91 6.92 -11.53 -3.38
C ARG A 91 6.33 -11.18 -2.02
N ARG A 92 6.12 -9.89 -1.78
CA ARG A 92 5.29 -9.41 -0.68
C ARG A 92 3.83 -9.62 -1.06
N ASN A 93 3.10 -10.34 -0.22
CA ASN A 93 1.70 -10.65 -0.45
C ASN A 93 0.85 -9.73 0.42
N ILE A 94 0.06 -8.85 -0.18
CA ILE A 94 -0.83 -7.93 0.52
C ILE A 94 -2.28 -8.32 0.24
N VAL A 95 -3.03 -8.65 1.28
CA VAL A 95 -4.41 -9.12 1.19
C VAL A 95 -5.36 -8.05 1.69
N VAL A 96 -6.24 -7.60 0.79
CA VAL A 96 -7.30 -6.65 1.11
C VAL A 96 -8.49 -7.39 1.69
N THR A 97 -8.82 -7.08 2.95
CA THR A 97 -9.96 -7.63 3.66
C THR A 97 -10.54 -6.62 4.64
N ARG A 98 -11.86 -6.64 4.82
CA ARG A 98 -12.55 -5.81 5.82
C ARG A 98 -12.45 -6.40 7.23
N ASP A 99 -12.12 -7.68 7.35
CA ASP A 99 -11.91 -8.34 8.64
C ASP A 99 -10.62 -7.77 9.30
N PRO A 100 -10.72 -7.11 10.47
CA PRO A 100 -9.56 -6.56 11.16
C PRO A 100 -8.74 -7.62 11.90
N HIS A 101 -9.29 -8.81 12.13
CA HIS A 101 -8.63 -9.91 12.86
C HIS A 101 -8.03 -10.96 11.93
N TRP A 102 -8.23 -10.83 10.62
CA TRP A 102 -7.66 -11.75 9.65
C TRP A 102 -6.14 -11.67 9.63
N ALA A 103 -5.52 -12.84 9.73
CA ALA A 103 -4.08 -13.03 9.61
C ALA A 103 -3.81 -14.31 8.80
N ALA A 104 -2.72 -14.30 8.03
CA ALA A 104 -2.20 -15.48 7.36
C ALA A 104 -0.67 -15.39 7.25
N ASP A 105 0.00 -16.51 7.43
CA ASP A 105 1.46 -16.56 7.38
C ASP A 105 1.97 -16.13 5.99
N GLY A 106 2.95 -15.23 5.99
CA GLY A 106 3.53 -14.67 4.77
C GLY A 106 2.63 -13.68 4.01
N ALA A 107 1.55 -13.19 4.62
CA ALA A 107 0.68 -12.16 4.07
C ALA A 107 0.48 -10.97 5.00
N GLU A 108 0.48 -9.77 4.42
CA GLU A 108 0.14 -8.52 5.10
C GLU A 108 -1.34 -8.20 4.90
N ARG A 109 -2.06 -7.90 5.98
CA ARG A 109 -3.47 -7.48 5.92
C ARG A 109 -3.57 -5.98 5.61
N ALA A 110 -4.46 -5.61 4.69
CA ALA A 110 -4.85 -4.22 4.42
C ALA A 110 -6.38 -4.06 4.44
N GLY A 111 -6.89 -2.99 5.03
CA GLY A 111 -8.32 -2.73 5.18
C GLY A 111 -8.97 -2.09 3.95
N SER A 112 -8.15 -1.58 3.04
CA SER A 112 -8.58 -0.94 1.81
C SER A 112 -7.49 -1.03 0.74
N VAL A 113 -7.88 -0.79 -0.52
CA VAL A 113 -6.93 -0.69 -1.63
C VAL A 113 -5.95 0.48 -1.41
N ALA A 114 -6.43 1.62 -0.92
CA ALA A 114 -5.57 2.77 -0.62
C ALA A 114 -4.50 2.44 0.43
N GLU A 115 -4.87 1.70 1.48
CA GLU A 115 -3.90 1.22 2.47
C GLU A 115 -2.91 0.22 1.86
N ALA A 116 -3.39 -0.72 1.03
CA ALA A 116 -2.53 -1.68 0.34
C ALA A 116 -1.49 -1.01 -0.56
N LEU A 117 -1.90 0.01 -1.32
CA LEU A 117 -1.01 0.78 -2.20
C LEU A 117 0.03 1.56 -1.39
N ARG A 118 -0.34 2.16 -0.26
CA ARG A 118 0.64 2.80 0.65
C ARG A 118 1.65 1.79 1.20
N ARG A 119 1.21 0.60 1.61
CA ARG A 119 2.10 -0.47 2.10
C ARG A 119 3.04 -0.99 1.02
N ALA A 120 2.54 -1.11 -0.21
CA ALA A 120 3.34 -1.53 -1.36
C ALA A 120 4.39 -0.47 -1.76
N ALA A 121 4.09 0.81 -1.56
CA ALA A 121 5.00 1.92 -1.88
C ALA A 121 6.01 2.25 -0.78
N ALA A 122 5.79 1.77 0.46
CA ALA A 122 6.60 2.13 1.62
C ALA A 122 8.00 1.50 1.66
N GLU A 123 8.35 0.63 0.71
CA GLU A 123 9.66 0.01 0.65
C GLU A 123 10.35 0.36 -0.69
N PRO A 124 11.53 1.01 -0.65
CA PRO A 124 12.31 1.27 -1.84
C PRO A 124 12.66 -0.04 -2.54
N ARG A 125 12.50 -0.03 -3.86
CA ARG A 125 12.94 -1.10 -4.74
C ARG A 125 14.48 -1.11 -4.73
N ASP A 126 15.10 -1.84 -3.82
CA ASP A 126 16.51 -2.17 -3.95
C ASP A 126 16.66 -3.00 -5.24
N ALA A 127 17.43 -2.43 -6.16
CA ALA A 127 17.63 -2.89 -7.53
C ALA A 127 18.60 -4.07 -7.62
#